data_AF-A0A7T8JVE7-F1
#
_entry.id   AF-A0A7T8JVE7-F1
#
_cell.length_a   1.000
_cell.length_b   1.000
_cell.length_c   1.000
_cell.angle_alpha   90.00
_cell.angle_beta   90.00
_cell.angle_gamma   90.00
#
_symmetry.space_group_name_H-M   'P 1'
#
loop_
_entity.id
_entity.type
_entity.pdbx_description
1 polymer ?
#
loop_
_entity_poly.entity_id
_entity_poly.type
_entity_poly.pdbx_seq_one_letter_code
_entity_poly.pdbx_strand_id
1 'polypeptide(L)' 'AFHEKVRLSNAACQAGDFKTAIKIYSDAIAMDPGNHILYSNRSAAYIKLGQFNSALGDATKAKDLNLSGL' A
#
# COMPACT_ATOMS: atom_id res chain seq x y z
N ALA A 1 -11.71 -3.97 11.28
CA ALA A 1 -12.40 -3.03 10.38
C ALA A 1 -11.38 -2.41 9.42
N PHE A 2 -11.81 -1.92 8.25
CA PHE A 2 -10.93 -1.34 7.22
C PHE A 2 -10.05 -0.18 7.75
N HIS A 3 -10.65 0.82 8.40
CA HIS A 3 -9.90 1.98 8.94
C HIS A 3 -8.82 1.59 9.95
N GLU A 4 -9.09 0.57 10.77
CA GLU A 4 -8.09 0.07 11.73
C GLU A 4 -6.89 -0.58 11.01
N LYS A 5 -7.14 -1.31 9.91
CA LYS A 5 -6.04 -1.85 9.10
C LYS A 5 -5.19 -0.74 8.49
N VAL A 6 -5.81 0.30 7.94
CA VAL A 6 -5.07 1.46 7.40
C VAL A 6 -4.23 2.15 8.49
N ARG A 7 -4.78 2.32 9.69
CA ARG A 7 -4.04 2.89 10.82
C ARG A 7 -2.84 2.01 11.21
N LEU A 8 -3.04 0.69 11.33
CA LEU A 8 -1.99 -0.26 11.71
C LEU A 8 -0.90 -0.39 10.64
N SER A 9 -1.25 -0.40 9.35
CA SER A 9 -0.25 -0.43 8.27
C SER A 9 0.61 0.83 8.26
N ASN A 10 0.00 1.99 8.47
CA ASN A 10 0.72 3.26 8.54
C ASN A 10 1.66 3.30 9.76
N ALA A 11 1.19 2.84 10.92
CA ALA A 11 2.00 2.74 12.13
C ALA A 11 3.20 1.79 11.95
N ALA A 12 2.99 0.62 11.31
CA ALA A 12 4.07 -0.31 11.00
C ALA A 12 5.12 0.33 10.06
N CYS A 13 4.69 1.08 9.04
CA CYS A 13 5.60 1.86 8.19
C CYS A 13 6.42 2.89 8.99
N GLN A 14 5.78 3.62 9.91
CA GLN A 14 6.46 4.61 10.75
C GLN A 14 7.48 3.96 11.70
N ALA A 15 7.19 2.75 12.17
CA ALA A 15 8.11 1.95 12.99
C ALA A 15 9.23 1.28 12.19
N GLY A 16 9.23 1.39 10.85
CA GLY A 16 10.19 0.72 9.97
C GLY A 16 9.92 -0.77 9.75
N ASP A 17 8.82 -1.31 10.28
CA ASP A 17 8.38 -2.69 10.02
C ASP A 17 7.60 -2.76 8.70
N PHE A 18 8.34 -2.59 7.60
CA PHE A 18 7.78 -2.55 6.26
C PHE A 18 7.17 -3.89 5.85
N LYS A 19 7.66 -5.02 6.36
CA LYS A 19 7.11 -6.35 6.05
C LYS A 19 5.69 -6.50 6.62
N THR A 20 5.50 -6.11 7.89
CA THR A 20 4.17 -6.11 8.49
C THR A 20 3.27 -5.08 7.82
N ALA A 21 3.78 -3.89 7.50
CA ALA A 21 3.02 -2.87 6.78
C ALA A 21 2.48 -3.41 5.44
N ILE A 22 3.32 -4.05 4.63
CA ILE A 22 2.93 -4.67 3.34
C ILE A 22 1.81 -5.68 3.51
N LYS A 23 1.91 -6.56 4.51
CA LYS A 23 0.87 -7.56 4.79
C LYS A 23 -0.46 -6.88 5.11
N ILE A 24 -0.45 -5.90 6.01
CA ILE A 24 -1.67 -5.20 6.43
C ILE A 24 -2.25 -4.35 5.30
N TYR A 25 -1.42 -3.67 4.49
CA TYR A 25 -1.89 -2.98 3.28
C TYR A 25 -2.55 -3.95 2.31
N SER A 26 -2.00 -5.16 2.14
CA SER A 26 -2.59 -6.16 1.25
C SER A 26 -3.99 -6.57 1.71
N ASP A 27 -4.19 -6.75 3.03
CA ASP A 27 -5.51 -6.99 3.58
C ASP A 27 -6.47 -5.80 3.38
N ALA A 28 -5.98 -4.57 3.54
CA ALA A 28 -6.79 -3.37 3.35
C ALA A 28 -7.18 -3.19 1.87
N ILE A 29 -6.26 -3.47 0.94
CA ILE A 29 -6.50 -3.47 -0.50
C ILE A 29 -7.53 -4.52 -0.89
N ALA A 30 -7.53 -5.69 -0.27
CA ALA A 30 -8.56 -6.71 -0.52
C ALA A 30 -9.97 -6.24 -0.10
N MET A 31 -10.07 -5.29 0.84
CA MET A 31 -11.34 -4.69 1.26
C MET A 31 -11.76 -3.52 0.39
N ASP A 32 -10.81 -2.72 -0.09
CA ASP A 32 -11.05 -1.57 -0.97
C ASP A 32 -10.01 -1.54 -2.11
N PRO A 33 -10.24 -2.32 -3.18
CA PRO A 33 -9.27 -2.47 -4.27
C PRO A 33 -9.18 -1.24 -5.18
N GLY A 34 -10.11 -0.27 -5.04
CA GLY A 34 -10.11 0.99 -5.78
C GLY A 34 -9.28 2.09 -5.11
N ASN A 35 -8.79 1.86 -3.90
CA ASN A 35 -8.07 2.86 -3.13
C ASN A 35 -6.62 3.01 -3.57
N HIS A 36 -6.37 3.93 -4.50
CA HIS A 36 -5.02 4.19 -5.02
C HIS A 36 -3.99 4.56 -3.93
N ILE A 37 -4.42 5.15 -2.81
CA ILE A 37 -3.55 5.54 -1.69
C ILE A 37 -2.91 4.30 -1.05
N LEU A 38 -3.65 3.20 -0.91
CA LEU A 38 -3.13 1.98 -0.30
C LEU A 38 -2.02 1.34 -1.15
N TYR A 39 -2.18 1.33 -2.46
CA TYR A 39 -1.14 0.87 -3.39
C TYR A 39 0.08 1.80 -3.33
N SER A 40 -0.10 3.12 -3.32
CA SER A 40 0.99 4.08 -3.18
C SER A 40 1.81 3.86 -1.90
N ASN A 41 1.12 3.66 -0.77
CA ASN A 41 1.79 3.43 0.51
C ASN A 41 2.48 2.06 0.59
N ARG A 42 1.89 1.02 0.02
CA ARG A 42 2.52 -0.31 -0.06
C ARG A 42 3.73 -0.29 -1.01
N SER A 43 3.67 0.47 -2.10
CA SER A 43 4.82 0.74 -2.98
C SER A 43 5.99 1.36 -2.22
N ALA A 44 5.73 2.39 -1.40
CA ALA A 44 6.76 3.01 -0.57
C ALA A 44 7.40 2.00 0.41
N ALA A 45 6.60 1.12 1.02
CA ALA A 45 7.11 0.06 1.89
C ALA A 45 7.99 -0.95 1.12
N TYR A 46 7.60 -1.32 -0.10
CA TYR A 46 8.42 -2.17 -0.98
C TYR A 46 9.76 -1.52 -1.34
N ILE A 47 9.78 -0.21 -1.64
CA ILE A 47 11.02 0.54 -1.91
C ILE A 47 11.97 0.45 -0.71
N LYS A 48 11.45 0.60 0.51
CA LYS A 48 12.26 0.51 1.73
C LYS A 48 12.87 -0.87 1.97
N LEU A 49 12.30 -1.92 1.38
CA LEU A 49 12.84 -3.28 1.40
C LEU A 49 13.68 -3.63 0.14
N GLY A 50 13.90 -2.69 -0.77
CA GLY A 50 14.60 -2.93 -2.04
C GLY A 50 13.81 -3.77 -3.04
N GLN A 51 12.50 -3.96 -2.83
CA GLN A 51 11.62 -4.74 -3.69
C GLN A 51 11.05 -3.89 -4.84
N PHE A 52 11.95 -3.40 -5.70
CA PHE A 52 11.59 -2.38 -6.70
C PHE A 52 10.56 -2.82 -7.74
N ASN A 53 10.56 -4.10 -8.16
CA ASN A 53 9.57 -4.61 -9.11
C ASN A 53 8.16 -4.58 -8.52
N SER A 54 8.00 -4.99 -7.26
CA SER A 54 6.72 -4.93 -6.55
C SER A 54 6.28 -3.48 -6.33
N ALA A 55 7.22 -2.60 -5.97
CA ALA A 55 6.95 -1.18 -5.82
C ALA A 55 6.44 -0.54 -7.13
N LEU A 56 7.08 -0.86 -8.26
CA LEU A 56 6.68 -0.38 -9.57
C LEU A 56 5.28 -0.85 -9.94
N GLY A 57 4.96 -2.13 -9.71
CA GLY A 57 3.62 -2.67 -9.95
C GLY A 57 2.54 -1.92 -9.16
N ASP A 58 2.78 -1.69 -7.87
CA ASP A 58 1.85 -0.92 -7.02
C ASP A 58 1.76 0.55 -7.44
N ALA A 59 2.86 1.18 -7.83
CA ALA A 59 2.87 2.57 -8.30
C ALA A 59 2.08 2.75 -9.61
N THR A 60 2.24 1.82 -10.56
CA THR A 60 1.45 1.80 -11.80
C THR A 60 -0.03 1.59 -11.47
N LYS A 61 -0.36 0.63 -10.60
CA LYS A 61 -1.75 0.40 -10.22
C LYS A 61 -2.39 1.62 -9.53
N ALA A 62 -1.64 2.28 -8.64
CA ALA A 62 -2.09 3.52 -8.00
C ALA A 62 -2.38 4.62 -9.02
N LYS A 63 -1.48 4.81 -9.99
CA LYS A 63 -1.65 5.78 -11.09
C LYS A 63 -2.91 5.47 -11.90
N ASP A 64 -3.09 4.22 -12.33
CA ASP A 64 -4.25 3.81 -13.14
C ASP A 64 -5.57 4.05 -12.40
N LEU A 65 -5.62 3.71 -11.11
CA LEU A 65 -6.82 3.91 -10.28
C LEU A 65 -7.12 5.40 -10.04
N ASN A 66 -6.10 6.24 -9.84
CA ASN A 66 -6.29 7.68 -9.66
C ASN A 66 -6.80 8.35 -10.95
N LEU A 67 -6.30 7.92 -12.10
CA LEU A 67 -6.72 8.43 -13.41
C LEU A 67 -8.10 7.90 -13.84
N SER A 68 -8.49 6.71 -13.37
CA SER A 68 -9.83 6.14 -13.64
C SER A 68 -10.95 6.76 -12.80
N GLY A 69 -10.61 7.59 -11.81
CA GLY A 69 -11.57 8.34 -10.96
C GLY A 69 -11.88 9.75 -11.45
N LEU A 70 -11.28 10.17 -12.57
CA LEU A 70 -11.62 11.38 -13.35
C LEU A 70 -12.59 11.01 -14.47
#